data_AF-A0AAU9TDD9-F1
#
_entry.id   AF-A0AAU9TDD9-F1
#
_cell.length_a   1.000
_cell.length_b   1.000
_cell.length_c   1.000
_cell.angle_alpha   90.00
_cell.angle_beta   90.00
_cell.angle_gamma   90.00
#
_symmetry.space_group_name_H-M   'P 1'
#
loop_
_entity.id
_entity.type
_entity.pdbx_description
1 polymer ?
#
loop_
_entity_poly.entity_id
_entity_poly.type
_entity_poly.pdbx_seq_one_letter_code
_entity_poly.pdbx_strand_id
1 'polypeptide(L)'
;MCRLQEKHVSGQEVQLPPGQECQMTPVIHVLQHPGCVPKPIPSYACIGKCTSYVQVSGSKIWQMERSCNCCQESGEREASVVLFCPKAKSEEKRFRKVTTKAPLECMCRPCGSIEESSIVPQEIAGYADEGFLQSHFRKSL
;
A
#
# COMPACT_ATOMS: atom_id res chain seq x y z
N MET A 1 24.99 10.12 -3.77
CA MET A 1 24.48 9.20 -4.81
C MET A 1 23.84 7.99 -4.13
N CYS A 2 22.52 7.98 -3.94
CA CYS A 2 21.80 6.80 -3.48
C CYS A 2 21.43 5.96 -4.72
N ARG A 3 21.96 4.75 -4.84
CA ARG A 3 21.53 3.79 -5.88
C ARG A 3 20.30 3.06 -5.35
N LEU A 4 19.12 3.39 -5.88
CA LEU A 4 17.94 2.55 -5.75
C LEU A 4 18.21 1.26 -6.54
N GLN A 5 18.34 0.14 -5.83
CA GLN A 5 18.33 -1.17 -6.46
C GLN A 5 16.87 -1.52 -6.77
N GLU A 6 16.52 -1.54 -8.06
CA GLU A 6 15.25 -2.07 -8.55
C GLU A 6 15.21 -3.58 -8.26
N LYS A 7 14.69 -3.95 -7.09
CA LYS A 7 14.26 -5.33 -6.85
C LYS A 7 12.87 -5.47 -7.45
N HIS A 8 12.77 -6.30 -8.47
CA HIS A 8 11.50 -6.70 -9.07
C HIS A 8 10.62 -7.37 -8.00
N VAL A 9 9.67 -6.62 -7.45
CA VAL A 9 8.66 -7.15 -6.53
C VAL A 9 7.61 -7.85 -7.39
N SER A 10 7.63 -9.18 -7.39
CA SER A 10 6.55 -9.96 -7.99
C SER A 10 5.30 -9.81 -7.10
N GLY A 11 4.45 -8.84 -7.41
CA GLY A 11 3.13 -8.75 -6.82
C GLY A 11 2.33 -9.98 -7.24
N GLN A 12 2.02 -10.87 -6.30
CA GLN A 12 1.04 -11.92 -6.55
C GLN A 12 -0.35 -11.31 -6.40
N GLU A 13 -1.12 -11.33 -7.48
CA GLU A 13 -2.52 -10.92 -7.46
C GLU A 13 -3.32 -11.96 -6.67
N VAL A 14 -3.88 -11.56 -5.53
CA VAL A 14 -4.62 -12.48 -4.66
C VAL A 14 -6.02 -12.68 -5.27
N GLN A 15 -6.26 -13.86 -5.85
CA GLN A 15 -7.59 -14.24 -6.33
C GLN A 15 -8.52 -14.50 -5.14
N LEU A 16 -9.38 -13.53 -4.83
CA LEU A 16 -10.44 -13.68 -3.83
C LEU A 16 -11.73 -14.25 -4.46
N PRO A 17 -12.41 -15.21 -3.82
CA PRO A 17 -13.76 -15.62 -4.16
C PRO A 17 -14.76 -14.43 -4.15
N PRO A 18 -15.87 -14.50 -4.92
CA PRO A 18 -16.92 -13.48 -4.88
C PRO A 18 -17.53 -13.38 -3.47
N GLY A 19 -17.68 -12.17 -2.94
CA GLY A 19 -18.31 -11.91 -1.64
C GLY A 19 -17.39 -11.97 -0.41
N GLN A 20 -16.06 -12.03 -0.56
CA GLN A 20 -15.16 -11.95 0.59
C GLN A 20 -14.95 -10.49 1.05
N GLU A 21 -15.64 -10.15 2.14
CA GLU A 21 -15.41 -8.96 2.96
C GLU A 21 -13.99 -8.97 3.56
N CYS A 22 -13.57 -7.86 4.19
CA CYS A 22 -12.25 -7.76 4.82
C CYS A 22 -12.02 -8.81 5.91
N GLN A 23 -11.01 -9.67 5.74
CA GLN A 23 -10.71 -10.77 6.65
C GLN A 23 -9.22 -10.89 7.00
N MET A 24 -8.96 -11.40 8.21
CA MET A 24 -7.62 -11.78 8.64
C MET A 24 -7.26 -13.15 8.09
N THR A 25 -6.23 -13.22 7.25
CA THR A 25 -5.81 -14.42 6.54
C THR A 25 -4.45 -14.91 7.03
N PRO A 26 -4.27 -16.21 7.35
CA PRO A 26 -2.96 -16.76 7.72
C PRO A 26 -2.03 -16.78 6.52
N VAL A 27 -0.78 -16.34 6.73
CA VAL A 27 0.25 -16.28 5.68
C VAL A 27 1.63 -16.71 6.21
N ILE A 28 2.53 -17.08 5.31
CA ILE A 28 3.94 -17.31 5.64
C ILE A 28 4.75 -16.07 5.30
N HIS A 29 5.30 -15.40 6.31
CA HIS A 29 6.18 -14.26 6.15
C HIS A 29 7.65 -14.73 6.22
N VAL A 30 8.47 -14.37 5.24
CA VAL A 30 9.91 -14.71 5.25
C VAL A 30 10.73 -13.52 5.76
N LEU A 31 11.27 -13.63 6.97
CA LEU A 31 12.14 -12.60 7.54
C LEU A 31 13.51 -12.64 6.86
N GLN A 32 13.95 -11.50 6.33
CA GLN A 32 15.25 -11.33 5.70
C GLN A 32 16.06 -10.27 6.41
N HIS A 33 17.31 -10.60 6.76
CA HIS A 33 18.27 -9.64 7.31
C HIS A 33 19.65 -9.86 6.69
N PRO A 34 20.39 -8.80 6.33
CA PRO A 34 21.72 -8.95 5.72
C PRO A 34 22.66 -9.83 6.58
N GLY A 35 23.28 -10.81 5.93
CA GLY A 35 24.20 -11.73 6.59
C GLY A 35 23.55 -12.84 7.41
N CYS A 36 22.21 -12.91 7.44
CA CYS A 36 21.45 -13.96 8.13
C CYS A 36 20.70 -14.87 7.14
N VAL A 37 20.46 -16.11 7.56
CA VAL A 37 19.67 -17.07 6.81
C VAL A 37 18.20 -16.64 6.87
N PRO A 38 17.50 -16.51 5.72
CA PRO A 38 16.07 -16.20 5.70
C PRO A 38 15.27 -17.19 6.54
N LYS A 39 14.34 -16.68 7.35
CA LYS A 39 13.54 -17.51 8.26
C LYS A 39 12.04 -17.33 7.98
N PRO A 40 11.33 -18.38 7.49
CA PRO A 40 9.88 -18.33 7.37
C PRO A 40 9.24 -18.37 8.75
N ILE A 41 8.21 -17.55 8.96
CA ILE A 41 7.41 -17.51 10.18
C ILE A 41 5.91 -17.52 9.83
N PRO A 42 5.06 -18.19 10.63
CA PRO A 42 3.63 -18.03 10.52
C PRO A 42 3.23 -16.60 10.95
N SER A 43 2.37 -15.97 10.17
CA SER A 43 1.87 -14.61 10.42
C SER A 43 0.43 -14.47 9.90
N TYR A 44 -0.10 -13.25 9.93
CA TYR A 44 -1.41 -12.89 9.40
C TYR A 44 -1.29 -11.68 8.47
N ALA A 45 -2.24 -11.57 7.54
CA ALA A 45 -2.42 -10.42 6.65
C ALA A 45 -3.91 -10.05 6.57
N CYS A 46 -4.20 -8.78 6.32
CA CYS A 46 -5.56 -8.34 6.01
C CYS A 46 -5.79 -8.45 4.50
N ILE A 47 -6.78 -9.26 4.10
CA ILE A 47 -7.10 -9.52 2.70
C ILE A 47 -8.62 -9.48 2.56
N GLY A 48 -9.13 -8.70 1.60
CA GLY A 48 -10.55 -8.63 1.31
C GLY A 48 -10.95 -7.38 0.55
N LYS A 49 -12.26 -7.23 0.37
CA LYS A 49 -12.86 -6.06 -0.29
C LYS A 49 -13.67 -5.24 0.71
N CYS A 50 -13.72 -3.93 0.49
CA CYS A 50 -14.47 -2.98 1.30
C CYS A 50 -15.38 -2.12 0.42
N THR A 51 -16.58 -1.83 0.91
CA THR A 51 -17.54 -0.99 0.21
C THR A 51 -17.06 0.46 0.21
N SER A 52 -17.05 1.08 -0.96
CA SER A 52 -16.69 2.48 -1.17
C SER A 52 -17.69 3.12 -2.13
N TYR A 53 -17.88 4.43 -2.06
CA TYR A 53 -18.76 5.15 -2.97
C TYR A 53 -18.23 6.54 -3.32
N VAL A 54 -18.71 7.04 -4.45
CA VAL A 54 -18.54 8.41 -4.91
C VAL A 54 -19.86 8.83 -5.54
N GLN A 55 -20.46 9.92 -5.06
CA GLN A 55 -21.72 10.44 -5.57
C GLN A 55 -21.77 11.97 -5.50
N VAL A 56 -22.78 12.58 -6.12
CA VAL A 56 -23.05 14.01 -5.98
C VAL A 56 -23.49 14.28 -4.54
N SER A 57 -22.94 15.31 -3.89
CA SER A 57 -23.31 15.62 -2.51
C SER A 57 -24.76 16.08 -2.42
N GLY A 58 -25.51 15.47 -1.50
CA GLY A 58 -26.90 15.85 -1.24
C GLY A 58 -27.07 17.26 -0.66
N SER A 59 -26.01 17.83 -0.09
CA SER A 59 -26.02 19.18 0.50
C SER A 59 -25.44 20.26 -0.42
N LYS A 60 -24.58 19.87 -1.38
CA LYS A 60 -23.89 20.78 -2.30
C LYS A 60 -23.81 20.11 -3.67
N ILE A 61 -24.78 20.38 -4.53
CA ILE A 61 -24.91 19.72 -5.86
C ILE A 61 -23.69 19.89 -6.77
N TRP A 62 -22.85 20.90 -6.53
CA TRP A 62 -21.60 21.17 -7.24
C TRP A 62 -20.39 20.44 -6.64
N GLN A 63 -20.55 19.71 -5.55
CA GLN A 63 -19.49 18.92 -4.91
C GLN A 63 -19.79 17.44 -4.99
N MET A 64 -18.74 16.63 -5.02
CA MET A 64 -18.83 15.18 -4.90
C MET A 64 -18.56 14.79 -3.46
N GLU A 65 -19.36 13.88 -2.91
CA GLU A 65 -19.07 13.24 -1.63
C GLU A 65 -18.53 11.82 -1.87
N ARG A 66 -17.55 11.43 -1.07
CA ARG A 66 -16.77 10.21 -1.28
C ARG A 66 -16.55 9.49 0.05
N SER A 67 -16.65 8.17 0.02
CA SER A 67 -16.17 7.29 1.09
C SER A 67 -15.33 6.20 0.46
N CYS A 68 -14.04 6.16 0.78
CA CYS A 68 -13.11 5.14 0.31
C CYS A 68 -12.64 4.32 1.49
N ASN A 69 -12.95 3.03 1.51
CA ASN A 69 -12.60 2.13 2.59
C ASN A 69 -11.59 1.08 2.11
N CYS A 70 -10.58 0.83 2.94
CA CYS A 70 -9.52 -0.12 2.74
C CYS A 70 -9.62 -1.24 3.78
N CYS A 71 -9.28 -2.47 3.39
CA CYS A 71 -9.14 -3.57 4.34
C CYS A 71 -7.83 -3.42 5.10
N GLN A 72 -7.91 -2.96 6.35
CA GLN A 72 -6.77 -2.55 7.16
C GLN A 72 -6.81 -3.19 8.54
N GLU A 73 -5.67 -3.21 9.20
CA GLU A 73 -5.56 -3.64 10.58
C GLU A 73 -6.27 -2.67 11.54
N SER A 74 -7.01 -3.22 12.51
CA SER A 74 -7.54 -2.44 13.65
C SER A 74 -6.59 -2.47 14.85
N GLY A 75 -5.59 -3.36 14.83
CA GLY A 75 -4.54 -3.46 15.84
C GLY A 75 -3.38 -4.34 15.39
N GLU A 76 -2.28 -4.27 16.13
CA GLU A 76 -1.03 -5.00 15.83
C GLU A 76 -0.55 -5.78 17.06
N ARG A 77 0.12 -6.90 16.81
CA ARG A 77 0.84 -7.68 17.83
C ARG A 77 2.31 -7.82 17.45
N GLU A 78 3.19 -7.67 18.44
CA GLU A 78 4.63 -7.84 18.25
C GLU A 78 5.09 -9.26 18.59
N ALA A 79 6.09 -9.75 17.86
CA ALA A 79 6.78 -11.00 18.15
C ALA A 79 8.30 -10.83 18.02
N SER A 80 9.04 -11.47 18.92
CA SER A 80 10.49 -11.53 18.86
C SER A 80 10.96 -12.83 18.21
N VAL A 81 11.73 -12.73 17.14
CA VAL A 81 12.27 -13.88 16.40
C VAL A 81 13.79 -13.84 16.41
N VAL A 82 14.44 -14.97 16.67
CA VAL A 82 15.90 -15.10 16.55
C VAL A 82 16.26 -15.61 15.16
N LEU A 83 17.11 -14.85 14.47
CA LEU A 83 17.71 -15.18 13.18
C LEU A 83 19.14 -15.70 13.38
N PHE A 84 19.56 -16.62 12.51
CA PHE A 84 20.92 -17.14 12.49
C PHE A 84 21.74 -16.47 11.40
N CYS A 85 22.91 -15.94 11.77
CA CYS A 85 23.79 -15.10 10.96
C CYS A 85 25.18 -15.73 10.87
N PRO A 86 25.40 -16.73 9.98
CA PRO A 86 26.62 -17.53 9.95
C PRO A 86 27.88 -16.72 9.61
N LYS A 87 27.72 -15.58 8.92
CA LYS A 87 28.82 -14.70 8.49
C LYS A 87 29.22 -13.65 9.55
N ALA A 88 28.63 -13.71 10.75
CA ALA A 88 28.94 -12.76 11.81
C ALA A 88 30.35 -12.99 12.38
N LYS A 89 31.08 -11.90 12.64
CA LYS A 89 32.49 -11.93 13.10
C LYS A 89 32.69 -12.47 14.53
N SER A 90 31.64 -12.48 15.36
CA SER A 90 31.66 -12.96 16.75
C SER A 90 30.49 -13.92 16.95
N GLU A 91 30.67 -14.94 17.80
CA GLU A 91 29.64 -15.93 18.12
C GLU A 91 28.38 -15.31 18.71
N GLU A 92 28.50 -14.31 19.58
CA GLU A 92 27.36 -13.58 20.14
C GLU A 92 26.51 -12.87 19.07
N LYS A 93 27.13 -12.52 17.93
CA LYS A 93 26.46 -11.86 16.81
C LYS A 93 25.89 -12.85 15.79
N ARG A 94 26.13 -14.17 15.95
CA ARG A 94 25.56 -15.21 15.10
C ARG A 94 24.07 -15.41 15.35
N PHE A 95 23.55 -14.99 16.50
CA PHE A 95 22.13 -15.03 16.79
C PHE A 95 21.62 -13.60 16.98
N ARG A 96 20.73 -13.17 16.09
CA ARG A 96 20.17 -11.82 16.11
C ARG A 96 18.69 -11.88 16.43
N LYS A 97 18.29 -11.25 17.53
CA LYS A 97 16.88 -11.02 17.86
C LYS A 97 16.33 -9.88 17.00
N VAL A 98 15.24 -10.13 16.30
CA VAL A 98 14.49 -9.13 15.52
C VAL A 98 13.06 -9.08 16.03
N THR A 99 12.47 -7.88 16.06
CA THR A 99 11.05 -7.69 16.36
C THR A 99 10.29 -7.61 15.04
N THR A 100 9.19 -8.33 14.95
CA THR A 100 8.26 -8.30 13.81
C THR A 100 6.85 -8.03 14.32
N LYS A 101 5.97 -7.55 13.44
CA LYS A 101 4.59 -7.21 13.75
C LYS A 101 3.64 -7.97 12.83
N ALA A 102 2.45 -8.27 13.33
CA ALA A 102 1.35 -8.85 12.55
C ALA A 102 0.02 -8.19 12.96
N PRO A 103 -0.97 -8.13 12.06
CA PRO A 103 -2.32 -7.71 12.41
C PRO A 103 -2.92 -8.58 13.52
N LEU A 104 -3.66 -7.96 14.43
CA LEU A 104 -4.48 -8.66 15.43
C LEU A 104 -5.90 -8.90 14.93
N GLU A 105 -6.43 -7.94 14.17
CA GLU A 105 -7.76 -7.94 13.59
C GLU A 105 -7.76 -7.06 12.34
N CYS A 106 -8.69 -7.32 11.41
CA CYS A 106 -8.83 -6.63 10.14
C CYS A 106 -10.25 -6.08 9.99
N MET A 107 -10.37 -4.84 9.54
CA MET A 107 -11.66 -4.14 9.34
C MET A 107 -11.61 -3.24 8.11
N CYS A 108 -12.80 -2.92 7.56
CA CYS A 108 -12.92 -1.85 6.57
C CYS A 108 -12.84 -0.50 7.27
N ARG A 109 -11.79 0.27 6.96
CA ARG A 109 -11.55 1.61 7.51
C ARG A 109 -11.32 2.61 6.39
N PRO A 110 -11.57 3.92 6.61
CA PRO A 110 -11.24 4.93 5.63
C PRO A 110 -9.78 4.80 5.20
N CYS A 111 -9.52 4.73 3.90
CA CYS A 111 -8.16 4.76 3.37
C CYS A 111 -7.47 6.07 3.79
N GLY A 112 -6.14 6.12 3.70
CA GLY A 112 -5.39 7.36 3.90
C GLY A 112 -5.95 8.50 3.02
N SER A 113 -5.77 9.75 3.47
CA SER A 113 -6.35 10.92 2.80
C SER A 113 -6.05 10.91 1.30
N ILE A 114 -7.12 10.97 0.49
CA ILE A 114 -7.00 11.23 -0.94
C ILE A 114 -6.74 12.74 -1.09
N GLU A 115 -5.63 13.12 -1.73
CA GLU A 115 -5.40 14.53 -2.04
C GLU A 115 -6.38 14.98 -3.12
N GLU A 116 -7.35 15.82 -2.77
CA GLU A 116 -8.39 16.29 -3.69
C GLU A 116 -7.80 17.02 -4.91
N SER A 117 -6.64 17.67 -4.75
CA SER A 117 -5.85 18.30 -5.82
C SER A 117 -5.30 17.32 -6.86
N SER A 118 -5.23 16.03 -6.56
CA SER A 118 -4.77 14.98 -7.49
C SER A 118 -5.89 14.44 -8.39
N ILE A 119 -7.14 14.86 -8.17
CA ILE A 119 -8.31 14.39 -8.91
C ILE A 119 -8.55 15.34 -10.08
N VAL A 120 -8.14 14.93 -11.28
CA VAL A 120 -8.38 15.67 -12.52
C VAL A 120 -9.69 15.21 -13.16
N PRO A 121 -10.64 16.11 -13.44
CA PRO A 121 -11.84 15.76 -14.19
C PRO A 121 -11.51 15.21 -15.58
N GLN A 122 -12.24 14.20 -16.03
CA GLN A 122 -11.95 13.47 -17.27
C GLN A 122 -12.06 14.38 -18.51
N GLU A 123 -12.95 15.37 -18.45
CA GLU A 123 -13.14 16.39 -19.48
C GLU A 123 -11.94 17.36 -19.61
N ILE A 124 -11.05 17.40 -18.61
CA ILE A 124 -9.83 18.22 -18.58
C ILE A 124 -8.57 17.36 -18.74
N ALA A 125 -8.64 16.07 -18.39
CA ALA A 125 -7.49 15.16 -18.42
C ALA A 125 -6.84 15.03 -19.81
N GLY A 126 -7.61 15.24 -20.89
CA GLY A 126 -7.09 15.27 -22.28
C GLY A 126 -6.49 16.61 -22.73
N TYR A 127 -6.68 17.70 -21.98
CA TYR A 127 -6.14 19.02 -22.29
C TYR A 127 -4.83 19.34 -21.56
N ALA A 128 -4.49 18.57 -20.53
CA ALA A 128 -3.28 18.79 -19.74
C ALA A 128 -1.98 18.26 -20.40
N ASP A 129 -2.10 17.47 -21.48
CA ASP A 129 -0.95 16.90 -22.23
C ASP A 129 -0.62 17.70 -23.51
N GLU A 130 -1.50 18.60 -23.94
CA GLU A 130 -1.22 19.52 -25.05
C GLU A 130 -0.50 20.75 -24.47
N GLY A 131 0.83 20.67 -24.42
CA GLY A 131 1.70 21.77 -24.00
C GLY A 131 1.29 23.09 -24.66
N PHE A 132 1.08 24.10 -23.82
CA PHE A 132 1.06 25.54 -24.14
C PHE A 132 1.16 25.87 -25.63
N LEU A 133 0.02 26.10 -26.29
CA LEU A 133 -0.03 26.88 -27.52
C LEU A 133 0.35 28.35 -27.20
N GLN A 134 1.63 28.56 -26.96
CA GLN A 134 2.28 29.80 -27.37
C GLN A 134 2.12 29.88 -28.89
N SER A 135 1.57 31.01 -29.37
CA SER A 135 1.53 31.45 -30.79
C SER A 135 0.23 31.24 -31.55
N HIS A 136 -0.90 31.82 -31.11
CA HIS A 136 -1.97 32.20 -32.06
C HIS A 136 -2.59 33.60 -31.92
N PHE A 137 -2.17 34.43 -30.95
CA PHE A 137 -2.48 35.87 -30.97
C PHE A 137 -1.24 36.71 -31.25
N ARG A 138 -0.66 36.53 -32.44
CA ARG A 138 0.18 37.56 -33.06
C ARG A 138 -0.03 37.59 -34.58
N LYS A 139 -0.60 38.73 -35.02
CA LYS A 139 -0.75 39.28 -36.38
C LYS A 139 -1.95 38.74 -37.19
N SER A 140 -2.96 39.58 -37.42
CA SER A 140 -3.02 40.47 -38.60
C SER A 140 -4.29 41.34 -38.61
N LEU A 141 -4.06 42.63 -38.95
CA LEU A 141 -4.95 43.78 -39.15
C LEU A 141 -5.73 44.34 -37.95
#